data_AF-A0A946ACV6-F1
#
_entry.id   AF-A0A946ACV6-F1
#
_cell.length_a   1.000
_cell.length_b   1.000
_cell.length_c   1.000
_cell.angle_alpha   90.00
_cell.angle_beta   90.00
_cell.angle_gamma   90.00
#
_symmetry.space_group_name_H-M   'P 1'
#
loop_
_entity.id
_entity.type
_entity.pdbx_description
1 polymer ?
#
loop_
_entity_poly.entity_id
_entity_poly.type
_entity_poly.pdbx_seq_one_letter_code
_entity_poly.pdbx_strand_id
1 'polypeptide(L)' 'MKFDIDPQAWEIVDGQLYLQLDPGTRYVWRQDMLENIMIADQVWLDIRAVSPGNLPQ' A
#
# COMPACT_ATOMS: atom_id res chain seq x y z
N MET A 1 0.12 9.08 16.21
CA MET A 1 0.07 7.62 16.40
C MET A 1 0.91 7.02 15.29
N LYS A 2 1.99 6.31 15.61
CA LYS A 2 2.84 5.61 14.63
C LYS A 2 2.36 4.17 14.60
N PHE A 3 2.09 3.63 13.42
CA PHE A 3 1.81 2.22 13.25
C PHE A 3 3.13 1.45 13.19
N ASP A 4 3.19 0.29 13.84
CA ASP A 4 4.29 -0.67 13.68
C ASP A 4 4.07 -1.41 12.37
N ILE A 5 4.45 -0.76 11.27
CA ILE A 5 4.32 -1.29 9.92
C ILE A 5 5.49 -2.25 9.65
N ASP A 6 5.17 -3.45 9.18
CA ASP A 6 6.17 -4.40 8.70
C ASP A 6 6.63 -3.99 7.28
N PRO A 7 7.91 -3.58 7.09
CA PRO A 7 8.40 -3.17 5.78
C PRO A 7 8.51 -4.32 4.77
N GLN A 8 8.29 -5.57 5.19
CA GLN A 8 8.28 -6.75 4.33
C GLN A 8 6.88 -7.18 3.91
N ALA A 9 5.83 -6.53 4.42
CA ALA A 9 4.44 -6.79 4.06
C ALA A 9 4.04 -5.97 2.82
N TRP A 10 4.44 -6.44 1.64
CA TRP A 10 4.08 -5.81 0.37
C TRP A 10 3.85 -6.83 -0.76
N GLU A 11 3.20 -6.36 -1.82
CA GLU A 11 3.03 -7.07 -3.08
C GLU A 11 3.31 -6.16 -4.27
N ILE A 12 3.78 -6.74 -5.38
CA ILE A 12 3.85 -6.07 -6.68
C ILE A 12 2.87 -6.76 -7.62
N VAL A 13 1.89 -6.02 -8.12
CA VAL A 13 0.89 -6.50 -9.07
C VAL A 13 0.87 -5.56 -10.26
N ASP A 14 1.08 -6.07 -11.46
CA ASP A 14 1.11 -5.31 -12.72
C ASP A 14 2.01 -4.05 -12.66
N GLY A 15 3.14 -4.16 -11.96
CA GLY A 15 4.12 -3.08 -11.81
C GLY A 15 3.78 -2.04 -10.74
N GLN A 16 2.68 -2.20 -10.00
CA GLN A 16 2.29 -1.33 -8.89
C GLN A 16 2.63 -1.95 -7.53
N LEU A 17 3.12 -1.14 -6.59
CA LEU A 17 3.47 -1.55 -5.22
C LEU A 17 2.29 -1.35 -4.28
N TYR A 18 1.83 -2.44 -3.67
CA TYR A 18 0.78 -2.46 -2.65
C TYR A 18 1.42 -2.74 -1.30
N LEU A 19 1.25 -1.82 -0.35
CA LEU A 19 1.75 -1.95 1.02
C LEU A 19 0.65 -2.46 1.94
N GLN A 20 0.97 -3.45 2.77
CA GLN A 20 0.11 -3.93 3.84
C GLN A 20 0.73 -3.60 5.19
N LEU A 21 -0.12 -3.56 6.23
CA LEU A 21 0.32 -3.23 7.59
C LEU A 21 1.30 -4.26 8.15
N ASP A 22 0.98 -5.55 7.96
CA ASP A 22 1.64 -6.69 8.57
C ASP A 22 1.38 -7.98 7.76
N PRO A 23 2.05 -9.10 8.08
CA PRO A 23 1.88 -10.36 7.35
C PRO A 23 0.45 -10.95 7.40
N GLY A 24 -0.30 -10.72 8.47
CA GLY A 24 -1.69 -11.18 8.61
C GLY A 24 -2.63 -10.39 7.71
N THR A 25 -2.46 -9.06 7.68
CA THR A 25 -3.15 -8.18 6.73
C THR A 25 -2.84 -8.59 5.29
N ARG A 26 -1.57 -8.86 4.96
CA ARG A 26 -1.16 -9.37 3.65
C ARG A 26 -1.81 -10.72 3.30
N TYR A 27 -1.91 -11.63 4.26
CA TYR A 27 -2.56 -12.92 4.05
C TYR A 27 -4.04 -12.75 3.67
N VAL A 28 -4.79 -11.93 4.41
CA VAL A 28 -6.21 -11.66 4.11
C VAL A 28 -6.36 -10.91 2.79
N TRP A 29 -5.53 -9.90 2.54
CA TRP A 29 -5.56 -9.11 1.31
C TRP A 29 -5.42 -10.00 0.05
N ARG A 30 -4.57 -11.03 0.11
CA ARG A 30 -4.38 -12.00 -0.99
C ARG A 30 -5.62 -12.84 -1.29
N GLN A 31 -6.49 -13.09 -0.31
CA GLN A 31 -7.68 -13.91 -0.51
C GLN A 31 -8.65 -13.25 -1.50
N ASP A 32 -8.76 -11.92 -1.43
CA ASP A 32 -9.64 -11.11 -2.26
C ASP A 32 -8.86 -10.04 -3.05
N MET A 33 -7.69 -10.43 -3.60
CA MET A 33 -6.71 -9.51 -4.19
C MET A 33 -7.29 -8.56 -5.23
N LEU A 34 -8.08 -9.07 -6.19
CA LEU A 34 -8.65 -8.23 -7.26
C LEU A 34 -9.64 -7.20 -6.73
N GLU A 35 -10.48 -7.59 -5.76
CA GLU A 35 -11.44 -6.68 -5.14
C GLU A 35 -10.71 -5.61 -4.32
N ASN A 36 -9.69 -5.99 -3.56
CA ASN A 36 -8.90 -5.05 -2.77
C ASN A 36 -8.13 -4.06 -3.65
N ILE A 37 -7.65 -4.47 -4.83
CA ILE A 37 -7.05 -3.57 -5.82
C ILE A 37 -8.10 -2.58 -6.34
N MET A 38 -9.28 -3.05 -6.74
CA MET A 38 -10.35 -2.17 -7.21
C MET A 38 -10.76 -1.13 -6.16
N ILE A 39 -10.84 -1.54 -4.88
CA ILE A 39 -11.12 -0.63 -3.77
C ILE A 39 -9.99 0.39 -3.61
N ALA A 40 -8.72 -0.05 -3.69
CA ALA A 40 -7.57 0.83 -3.60
C ALA A 40 -7.59 1.89 -4.72
N ASP A 41 -7.82 1.49 -5.96
CA ASP A 41 -7.93 2.39 -7.11
C ASP A 41 -9.07 3.41 -6.95
N GLN A 42 -10.18 3.01 -6.31
CA GLN A 42 -11.30 3.90 -6.05
C GLN A 42 -11.05 4.90 -4.92
N VAL A 43 -10.33 4.48 -3.87
CA VAL A 43 -10.12 5.29 -2.66
C VAL A 43 -8.86 6.17 -2.77
N TRP A 44 -7.83 5.68 -3.46
CA TRP A 44 -6.51 6.32 -3.57
C TRP A 44 -6.35 6.93 -4.97
N LEU A 45 -7.18 7.93 -5.27
CA LEU A 45 -7.30 8.51 -6.62
C LEU A 45 -6.01 9.19 -7.13
N ASP A 46 -5.25 9.80 -6.21
CA ASP A 46 -4.07 10.59 -6.55
C ASP A 46 -2.87 10.18 -5.69
N ILE A 47 -1.74 9.93 -6.34
CA ILE A 47 -0.45 9.87 -5.65
C ILE A 47 0.00 11.30 -5.40
N ARG A 48 0.14 11.67 -4.13
CA ARG A 48 0.63 13.01 -3.76
C ARG A 48 2.06 13.20 -4.29
N ALA A 49 2.20 14.04 -5.30
CA ALA A 49 3.51 14.51 -5.74
C ALA A 49 4.15 15.36 -4.64
N VAL A 50 5.22 14.85 -4.04
CA VAL A 50 6.06 15.60 -3.11
C VAL A 50 7.40 15.84 -3.80
N SER A 51 7.77 17.11 -4.00
CA SER A 51 9.10 17.44 -4.51
C SER A 51 10.18 16.97 -3.53
N PRO A 52 11.33 16.46 -4.00
CA PRO A 52 12.38 15.94 -3.11
C PRO A 52 12.83 16.91 -2.01
N GLY A 53 12.84 18.21 -2.28
CA GLY A 53 13.20 19.24 -1.29
C GLY A 53 12.19 19.43 -0.14
N ASN A 54 11.00 18.84 -0.24
CA ASN A 54 9.94 18.87 0.77
C ASN A 54 9.81 17.54 1.53
N LEU A 55 10.69 16.56 1.26
CA LEU A 55 10.74 15.34 2.06
C LEU A 55 11.24 15.71 3.48
N PRO A 56 10.60 15.20 4.54
CA PRO A 56 11.13 15.35 5.89
C PRO A 56 12.57 14.81 5.93
N GLN A 57 13.50 15.61 6.48
CA GLN A 57 14.89 15.21 6.74
C GLN A 57 14.96 14.20 7.89
#